data_AF-W4LJG9-F1
#
_entry.id   AF-W4LJG9-F1
#
_cell.length_a   1.000
_cell.length_b   1.000
_cell.length_c   1.000
_cell.angle_alpha   90.00
_cell.angle_beta   90.00
_cell.angle_gamma   90.00
#
_symmetry.space_group_name_H-M   'P 1'
#
loop_
_entity.id
_entity.type
_entity.pdbx_description
1 polymer ?
#
loop_
_entity_poly.entity_id
_entity_poly.type
_entity_poly.pdbx_seq_one_letter_code
_entity_poly.pdbx_strand_id
1 'polypeptide(L)' 'MATLRTTLRRMFGRSPAGRAGVDVNTTQGLTLAGPGLAMRGYDPVAYFAEGKPAIGTATYTATHNGATYRFAS' A
#
# COMPACT_ATOMS: atom_id res chain seq x y z
N MET A 1 8.17 -44.64 41.89
CA MET A 1 7.01 -44.88 41.01
C MET A 1 6.63 -43.56 40.35
N ALA A 2 6.73 -43.50 39.02
CA ALA A 2 6.26 -42.48 38.06
C ALA A 2 6.77 -41.02 38.15
N THR A 3 7.90 -40.78 37.48
CA THR A 3 8.31 -39.48 36.91
C THR A 3 7.45 -39.16 35.67
N LEU A 4 6.75 -38.02 35.63
CA LEU A 4 6.09 -37.49 34.42
C LEU A 4 6.49 -36.01 34.22
N ARG A 5 7.38 -35.71 33.28
CA ARG A 5 7.18 -35.50 31.82
C ARG A 5 6.74 -34.06 31.47
N THR A 6 7.73 -33.32 31.01
CA THR A 6 7.76 -32.04 30.27
C THR A 6 6.55 -31.78 29.37
N THR A 7 5.93 -30.59 29.51
CA THR A 7 5.11 -30.00 28.44
C THR A 7 5.43 -28.52 28.31
N LEU A 8 6.42 -28.21 27.47
CA LEU A 8 6.78 -26.87 27.04
C LEU A 8 5.63 -26.30 26.18
N ARG A 9 4.78 -25.47 26.77
CA ARG A 9 3.71 -24.76 26.05
C ARG A 9 4.34 -23.60 25.26
N ARG A 10 4.73 -23.88 24.02
CA ARG A 10 5.02 -22.84 23.00
C ARG A 10 3.76 -22.00 22.80
N MET A 11 3.66 -20.87 23.50
CA MET A 11 2.78 -19.78 23.06
C MET A 11 3.43 -19.17 21.82
N PHE A 12 3.03 -19.62 20.64
CA PHE A 12 3.21 -18.83 19.43
C PHE A 12 2.39 -17.56 19.60
N GLY A 13 3.07 -16.48 20.01
CA GLY A 13 2.50 -15.14 20.01
C GLY A 13 2.05 -14.81 18.60
N ARG A 14 0.73 -14.75 18.41
CA ARG A 14 0.12 -14.18 17.21
C ARG A 14 0.46 -12.70 17.21
N SER A 15 1.52 -12.33 16.50
CA SER A 15 1.80 -10.93 16.19
C SER A 15 0.54 -10.30 15.62
N PRO A 16 0.13 -9.10 16.06
CA PRO A 16 -0.90 -8.37 15.35
C PRO A 16 -0.37 -8.15 13.92
N ALA A 17 -1.14 -8.57 12.93
CA ALA A 17 -0.89 -8.17 11.55
C ALA A 17 -0.93 -6.64 11.55
N GLY A 18 0.24 -6.01 11.46
CA GLY A 18 0.34 -4.56 11.37
C GLY A 18 -0.54 -4.11 10.22
N ARG A 19 -1.55 -3.29 10.51
CA ARG A 19 -2.26 -2.58 9.47
C ARG A 19 -1.21 -1.67 8.82
N ALA A 20 -0.76 -2.02 7.62
CA ALA A 20 0.06 -1.13 6.80
C ALA A 20 -0.62 0.23 6.83
N GLY A 21 0.10 1.22 7.37
CA GLY A 21 -0.45 2.54 7.65
C GLY A 21 -1.11 3.10 6.40
N VAL A 22 -2.20 3.83 6.60
CA VAL A 22 -2.88 4.58 5.55
C VAL A 22 -1.82 5.38 4.76
N ASP A 23 -1.62 5.05 3.49
CA ASP A 23 -0.54 5.62 2.69
C ASP A 23 -0.69 7.14 2.62
N VAL A 24 0.26 7.88 3.21
CA VAL A 24 0.24 9.37 3.28
C VAL A 24 0.29 10.04 1.91
N ASN A 25 0.68 9.30 0.88
CA ASN A 25 0.75 9.75 -0.50
C ASN A 25 -0.46 9.30 -1.35
N THR A 26 -1.48 8.69 -0.74
CA THR A 26 -2.74 8.41 -1.41
C THR A 26 -3.80 9.41 -0.95
N THR A 27 -4.59 9.96 -1.88
CA THR A 27 -5.80 10.66 -1.47
C THR A 27 -6.71 9.65 -0.78
N GLN A 28 -7.06 9.89 0.48
CA GLN A 28 -8.16 9.23 1.18
C GLN A 28 -9.47 9.70 0.57
N GLY A 29 -9.73 9.26 -0.66
CA GLY A 29 -10.86 9.65 -1.46
C GLY A 29 -11.43 8.40 -2.07
N LEU A 30 -12.72 8.21 -1.85
CA LEU A 30 -13.59 7.15 -2.34
C LEU A 30 -13.36 6.91 -3.85
N THR A 31 -12.34 6.14 -4.19
CA THR A 31 -12.23 5.51 -5.50
C THR A 31 -13.24 4.37 -5.45
N LEU A 32 -14.20 4.36 -6.39
CA LEU A 32 -15.47 3.64 -6.28
C LEU A 32 -15.38 2.15 -5.91
N ALA A 33 -14.22 1.50 -5.96
CA ALA A 33 -14.00 0.15 -5.44
C ALA A 33 -12.50 -0.23 -5.29
N GLY A 34 -11.57 0.73 -5.12
CA GLY A 34 -10.14 0.45 -5.38
C GLY A 34 -9.10 1.17 -4.53
N PRO A 35 -7.81 0.79 -4.68
CA PRO A 35 -6.68 1.41 -4.00
C PRO A 35 -6.60 2.90 -4.30
N GLY A 36 -6.33 3.71 -3.27
CA GLY A 36 -6.30 5.17 -3.37
C GLY A 36 -5.35 5.69 -4.45
N LEU A 37 -5.65 6.87 -5.01
CA LEU A 37 -4.79 7.48 -6.03
C LEU A 37 -3.46 7.91 -5.43
N ALA A 38 -2.37 7.28 -5.89
CA ALA A 38 -1.01 7.66 -5.58
C ALA A 38 -0.73 9.09 -6.04
N MET A 39 0.09 9.81 -5.28
CA MET A 39 0.49 11.19 -5.55
C MET A 39 -0.69 12.12 -5.84
N ARG A 40 -1.87 11.83 -5.28
CA ARG A 40 -3.12 12.58 -5.50
C ARG A 40 -3.53 12.64 -7.00
N GLY A 41 -3.05 11.71 -7.82
CA GLY A 41 -3.32 11.63 -9.26
C GLY A 41 -2.28 12.30 -10.16
N TYR A 42 -1.17 12.80 -9.61
CA TYR A 42 -0.04 13.29 -10.41
C TYR A 42 0.83 12.15 -10.92
N ASP A 43 1.42 12.37 -12.09
CA ASP A 43 2.34 11.45 -12.74
C ASP A 43 3.72 11.47 -12.05
N PRO A 44 4.20 10.34 -11.49
CA PRO A 44 5.54 10.26 -10.91
C PRO A 44 6.66 10.49 -11.94
N VAL A 45 6.45 10.11 -13.20
CA VAL A 45 7.45 10.22 -14.28
C VAL A 45 7.64 11.68 -14.69
N ALA A 46 6.57 12.47 -14.70
CA ALA A 46 6.61 13.89 -15.11
C ALA A 46 7.55 14.73 -14.25
N TYR A 47 7.69 14.41 -12.96
CA TYR A 47 8.66 15.07 -12.09
C TYR A 47 10.11 14.93 -12.59
N PHE A 48 10.43 13.83 -13.27
CA PHE A 48 11.77 13.54 -13.78
C PHE A 48 11.92 13.87 -15.26
N ALA A 49 10.90 13.58 -16.07
CA ALA A 49 10.92 13.79 -17.52
C ALA A 49 10.71 15.27 -17.90
N GLU A 50 9.80 15.95 -17.20
CA GLU A 50 9.44 17.35 -17.50
C GLU A 50 9.95 18.34 -16.44
N GLY A 51 10.41 17.84 -15.29
CA GLY A 51 10.84 18.68 -14.16
C GLY A 51 9.70 19.41 -13.47
N LYS A 52 8.45 19.02 -13.73
CA LYS A 52 7.24 19.64 -13.17
C LYS A 52 6.13 18.61 -12.95
N PRO A 53 5.22 18.83 -11.98
CA PRO A 53 4.08 17.95 -11.79
C PRO A 53 3.10 18.01 -12.98
N ALA A 54 2.73 16.84 -13.52
CA ALA A 54 1.67 16.70 -14.52
C ALA A 54 0.54 15.81 -13.97
N ILE A 55 -0.71 16.11 -14.32
CA ILE A 55 -1.87 15.29 -13.92
C ILE A 55 -1.94 14.06 -14.81
N GLY A 56 -1.95 12.89 -14.19
CA GLY A 56 -2.13 11.63 -14.90
C GLY A 56 -3.58 11.37 -15.28
N THR A 57 -3.78 10.53 -16.30
CA THR A 57 -5.12 10.19 -16.82
C THR A 57 -5.61 8.84 -16.29
N ALA A 58 -6.92 8.60 -16.35
CA ALA A 58 -7.47 7.28 -16.03
C ALA A 58 -7.15 6.22 -17.09
N THR A 59 -6.74 6.64 -18.29
CA THR A 59 -6.37 5.77 -19.42
C THR A 59 -5.05 5.03 -19.15
N TYR A 60 -4.09 5.71 -18.51
CA TYR A 60 -2.77 5.15 -18.21
C TYR A 60 -2.65 4.93 -16.70
N THR A 61 -2.90 3.69 -16.24
CA THR A 61 -2.90 3.35 -14.81
C THR A 61 -2.07 2.12 -14.48
N ALA A 62 -1.48 2.11 -13.28
CA ALA A 62 -0.82 0.94 -12.71
C ALA A 62 -1.09 0.83 -11.21
N THR A 63 -1.33 -0.37 -10.70
CA THR A 63 -1.50 -0.60 -9.26
C THR A 63 -0.23 -1.20 -8.68
N HIS A 64 0.31 -0.59 -7.62
CA HIS A 64 1.47 -1.10 -6.91
C HIS A 64 1.34 -0.80 -5.41
N ASN A 65 1.60 -1.80 -4.56
CA ASN A 65 1.50 -1.71 -3.10
C ASN A 65 0.19 -1.10 -2.57
N GLY A 66 -0.95 -1.40 -3.20
CA GLY A 66 -2.24 -0.87 -2.74
C GLY A 66 -2.48 0.60 -3.08
N ALA A 67 -1.72 1.16 -4.02
CA ALA A 67 -1.92 2.50 -4.57
C ALA A 67 -2.07 2.45 -6.10
N THR A 68 -2.93 3.32 -6.65
CA THR A 68 -3.14 3.47 -8.10
C THR A 68 -2.35 4.66 -8.63
N TYR A 69 -1.38 4.42 -9.48
CA TYR A 69 -0.62 5.43 -10.21
C TYR A 69 -1.33 5.78 -11.52
N ARG A 70 -1.27 7.06 -11.91
CA ARG A 70 -1.77 7.56 -13.19
C ARG A 70 -0.65 8.28 -13.93
N PHE A 71 -0.54 8.04 -15.23
CA PHE A 71 0.47 8.65 -16.09
C PHE A 71 -0.17 9.65 -17.06
N ALA A 72 0.55 10.70 -17.42
CA ALA A 72 0.08 11.73 -18.34
C ALA A 72 0.07 11.22 -19.80
N SER A 73 1.03 10.34 -20.14
CA SER A 73 1.19 9.70 -21.45
C SER A 73 1.95 8.40 -21.36
#